data_AF-A0AAP5M729-F1
#
_entry.id   AF-A0AAP5M729-F1
#
_cell.length_a   1.000
_cell.length_b   1.000
_cell.length_c   1.000
_cell.angle_alpha   90.00
_cell.angle_beta   90.00
_cell.angle_gamma   90.00
#
_symmetry.space_group_name_H-M   'P 1'
#
loop_
_entity.id
_entity.type
_entity.pdbx_description
1 polymer ?
#
loop_
_entity_poly.entity_id
_entity_poly.type
_entity_poly.pdbx_seq_one_letter_code
_entity_poly.pdbx_strand_id
1 'polypeptide(L)' 'MSNPGSMEALRLGCLCPVLDNSLVLGYTGGVVDGNGNVVFVVNEECPLHGATYIDEELSY' A
#
# COMPACT_ATOMS: atom_id res chain seq x y z
N MET A 1 6.34 4.23 -6.83
CA MET A 1 4.88 4.03 -6.69
C MET A 1 4.43 4.92 -5.54
N SER A 2 3.41 5.76 -5.72
CA SER A 2 2.90 6.63 -4.66
C SER A 2 2.26 5.81 -3.53
N ASN A 3 2.20 6.35 -2.30
CA ASN A 3 1.70 5.60 -1.14
C ASN A 3 0.20 5.27 -1.27
N PRO A 4 -0.26 4.11 -0.75
CA PRO A 4 -1.68 3.75 -0.65
C PRO A 4 -2.53 4.89 -0.05
N GLY A 5 -3.64 5.23 -0.71
CA GLY A 5 -4.56 6.28 -0.25
C GLY A 5 -4.08 7.73 -0.43
N SER A 6 -2.90 7.97 -1.01
CA SER A 6 -2.44 9.32 -1.31
C SER A 6 -3.23 9.96 -2.47
N MET A 7 -3.29 11.29 -2.52
CA MET A 7 -3.95 12.02 -3.61
C MET A 7 -3.38 11.70 -4.99
N GLU A 8 -2.07 11.45 -5.08
CA GLU A 8 -1.43 11.03 -6.32
C GLU A 8 -1.88 9.62 -6.71
N ALA A 9 -1.89 8.67 -5.77
CA ALA A 9 -2.35 7.31 -6.02
C ALA A 9 -3.84 7.27 -6.42
N LEU A 10 -4.70 8.06 -5.77
CA LEU A 10 -6.12 8.13 -6.10
C LEU A 10 -6.34 8.63 -7.54
N ARG A 11 -5.56 9.61 -8.01
CA ARG A 11 -5.61 10.07 -9.41
C ARG A 11 -5.21 9.00 -10.42
N LEU A 12 -4.44 8.01 -9.99
CA LEU A 12 -3.98 6.89 -10.82
C LEU A 12 -4.89 5.64 -10.68
N GLY A 13 -6.01 5.73 -9.95
CA GLY A 13 -6.96 4.62 -9.78
C GLY A 13 -6.72 3.73 -8.57
N CYS A 14 -6.02 4.21 -7.54
CA CYS A 14 -5.86 3.50 -6.28
C CYS A 14 -7.21 3.17 -5.63
N LEU A 15 -7.33 1.94 -5.11
CA LEU A 15 -8.49 1.47 -4.36
C LEU A 15 -8.19 1.26 -2.86
N CYS A 16 -6.98 1.59 -2.40
CA CYS A 16 -6.62 1.41 -1.01
C CYS A 16 -7.36 2.42 -0.11
N PRO A 17 -7.77 2.00 1.10
CA PRO A 17 -8.57 2.85 1.97
C PRO A 17 -7.78 4.07 2.44
N VAL A 18 -8.38 5.25 2.29
CA VAL A 18 -7.73 6.53 2.63
C VAL A 18 -7.70 6.77 4.13
N LEU A 19 -8.81 6.45 4.83
CA LEU A 19 -8.96 6.69 6.27
C LEU A 19 -8.10 5.73 7.09
N ASP A 20 -8.08 4.44 6.77
CA ASP A 20 -7.24 3.46 7.47
C ASP A 20 -5.74 3.74 7.30
N ASN A 21 -5.36 4.34 6.16
CA ASN A 21 -4.01 4.82 5.89
C ASN A 21 -3.74 6.25 6.38
N SER A 22 -4.67 6.83 7.15
CA SER A 22 -4.54 8.14 7.77
C SER A 22 -4.04 9.21 6.77
N LEU A 23 -4.66 9.25 5.59
CA LEU A 23 -4.35 10.23 4.53
C LEU A 23 -2.87 10.26 4.10
N VAL A 24 -2.17 9.10 4.10
CA VAL A 24 -0.76 8.84 3.71
C VAL A 24 0.19 8.55 4.86
N LEU A 25 -0.24 8.72 6.11
CA LEU A 25 0.62 8.48 7.27
C LEU A 25 0.85 7.00 7.55
N GLY A 26 0.09 6.10 6.92
CA GLY A 26 0.17 4.66 7.14
C GLY A 26 -0.92 4.16 8.08
N TYR A 27 -0.92 2.86 8.33
CA TYR A 27 -1.88 2.20 9.18
C TYR A 27 -1.86 2.81 10.59
N THR A 28 -3.05 3.19 11.07
CA THR A 28 -3.27 3.83 12.37
C THR A 28 -2.35 5.02 12.66
N GLY A 29 -1.93 5.76 11.63
CA GLY A 29 -1.11 6.96 11.77
C GLY A 29 0.41 6.72 11.81
N GLY A 30 0.89 5.60 11.27
CA GLY A 30 2.33 5.37 11.04
C GLY A 30 2.92 4.19 11.79
N VAL A 31 2.17 3.10 11.94
CA VAL A 31 2.74 1.82 12.36
C VAL A 31 3.88 1.45 11.43
N VAL A 32 4.97 0.95 12.01
CA VAL A 32 6.13 0.46 11.27
C VAL A 32 6.32 -1.04 11.44
N ASP A 33 6.91 -1.68 10.44
CA ASP A 33 7.35 -3.08 10.51
C ASP A 33 8.61 -3.24 11.38
N GLY A 34 9.13 -4.48 11.49
CA GLY A 34 10.36 -4.77 12.25
C GLY A 34 11.63 -4.12 11.68
N ASN A 35 11.57 -3.58 10.46
CA ASN A 35 12.67 -2.88 9.78
C ASN A 35 12.51 -1.35 9.84
N GLY A 36 11.44 -0.84 10.46
CA GLY A 36 11.15 0.58 10.55
C GLY A 36 10.42 1.17 9.35
N ASN A 37 9.91 0.36 8.41
CA ASN A 37 9.13 0.85 7.28
C ASN A 37 7.67 1.08 7.67
N VAL A 38 7.07 2.19 7.24
CA VAL A 38 5.65 2.47 7.46
C VAL A 38 4.79 1.42 6.76
N VAL A 39 3.85 0.83 7.52
CA VAL A 39 2.90 -0.17 7.04
C VAL A 39 1.66 0.54 6.53
N PHE A 40 1.09 0.05 5.43
CA PHE A 40 -0.14 0.55 4.84
C PHE A 40 -1.18 -0.56 4.70
N VAL A 41 -2.45 -0.21 4.83
CA VAL A 41 -3.57 -1.07 4.44
C VAL A 41 -3.71 -1.01 2.92
N VAL A 42 -3.64 -2.18 2.31
CA VAL A 42 -3.74 -2.36 0.87
C VAL A 42 -5.03 -3.11 0.55
N ASN A 43 -5.76 -2.64 -0.45
CA ASN A 43 -6.83 -3.42 -1.07
C ASN A 43 -6.17 -4.38 -2.09
N GLU A 44 -6.42 -5.68 -1.96
CA GLU A 44 -5.86 -6.72 -2.84
C GLU A 44 -6.28 -6.56 -4.31
N GLU A 45 -7.43 -5.94 -4.56
CA GLU A 45 -7.91 -5.62 -5.91
C GLU A 45 -7.35 -4.29 -6.43
N CYS A 46 -6.56 -3.56 -5.62
CA CYS A 46 -6.00 -2.29 -6.05
C CYS A 46 -5.02 -2.51 -7.21
N PRO A 47 -5.28 -1.94 -8.40
CA PRO A 47 -4.42 -2.15 -9.57
C PRO A 47 -3.01 -1.54 -9.39
N LEU A 48 -2.84 -0.66 -8.40
CA LEU A 48 -1.56 -0.04 -8.08
C LEU A 48 -0.79 -0.75 -6.96
N HIS A 49 -1.49 -1.35 -5.99
CA HIS A 49 -0.85 -1.82 -4.74
C HIS A 49 -1.23 -3.24 -4.35
N GLY A 50 -2.35 -3.74 -4.85
CA GLY A 50 -2.90 -5.07 -4.58
C GLY A 50 -2.27 -6.18 -5.42
N ALA A 51 -1.44 -5.83 -6.40
CA ALA A 51 -0.61 -6.79 -7.11
C ALA A 51 0.42 -7.37 -6.13
N THR A 52 0.09 -8.52 -5.54
CA THR A 52 1.09 -9.45 -5.05
C THR A 52 1.97 -9.80 -6.23
N TYR A 53 3.25 -9.44 -6.15
CA TYR A 53 4.26 -9.91 -7.07
C TYR A 53 4.09 -11.43 -7.22
N ILE A 54 3.77 -11.88 -8.44
CA ILE A 54 4.12 -13.24 -8.81
C ILE A 54 5.64 -13.26 -8.77
N ASP A 55 6.19 -13.82 -7.69
CA ASP A 55 7.61 -14.01 -7.52
C ASP A 55 8.04 -15.10 -8.51
N GLU A 56 8.33 -14.72 -9.76
CA GLU A 56 8.94 -15.61 -10.76
C GLU A 56 10.42 -15.92 -10.44
N GLU A 57 10.88 -15.72 -9.19
CA GLU A 57 12.26 -16.01 -8.79
C GLU A 57 12.42 -16.79 -7.47
N LEU A 58 11.50 -17.74 -7.20
CA LEU A 58 11.79 -18.88 -6.32
C LEU A 58 11.51 -20.20 -7.07
N SER A 59 12.32 -20.46 -8.09
CA SER A 59 12.52 -21.81 -8.62
C SER A 59 13.42 -22.60 -7.66
N TYR A 60 12.84 -23.59 -6.99
CA TYR A 60 13.58 -24.69 -6.35
C TYR A 60 14.06 -25.70 -7.41
#